data_AF-A0A2N1PMQ3-F1
#
_entry.id   AF-A0A2N1PMQ3-F1
#
_cell.length_a   1.000
_cell.length_b   1.000
_cell.length_c   1.000
_cell.angle_alpha   90.00
_cell.angle_beta   90.00
_cell.angle_gamma   90.00
#
_symmetry.space_group_name_H-M   'P 1'
#
loop_
_entity.id
_entity.type
_entity.pdbx_description
1 polymer ?
#
loop_
_entity_poly.entity_id
_entity_poly.type
_entity_poly.pdbx_seq_one_letter_code
_entity_poly.pdbx_strand_id
1 'polypeptide(L)'
;MRARVVGIVGGSSVSREVLETARLVGKMVAKNQWILVNGGRMEGVMDASAAGAAAEGGLVIGILPGAGSAGASGSLTVSIVTGMGDARNCIIALTSEVIIAFPGRGGTLSEIAMALKNNRPVVCLGIDPGISFNEYRKSGILVDARSPQDAIEKVKHFFRVTSQQQSSGPSFLRD
;
A
#
# COMPACT_ATOMS: atom_id res chain seq x y z
N MET A 1 -8.67 -16.71 -10.34
CA MET A 1 -8.82 -15.28 -9.97
C MET A 1 -7.44 -14.68 -9.75
N ARG A 2 -7.24 -13.42 -10.14
CA ARG A 2 -5.98 -12.69 -9.88
C ARG A 2 -5.88 -12.35 -8.39
N ALA A 3 -4.70 -12.51 -7.79
CA ALA A 3 -4.47 -12.13 -6.40
C ALA A 3 -4.64 -10.61 -6.22
N ARG A 4 -5.20 -10.20 -5.08
CA ARG A 4 -5.39 -8.77 -4.74
C ARG A 4 -4.06 -8.12 -4.38
N VAL A 5 -3.91 -6.83 -4.70
CA VAL A 5 -2.68 -6.07 -4.45
C VAL A 5 -2.90 -4.96 -3.42
N VAL A 6 -2.14 -4.97 -2.34
CA VAL A 6 -2.15 -3.94 -1.29
C VAL A 6 -0.83 -3.17 -1.31
N GLY A 7 -0.92 -1.85 -1.41
CA GLY A 7 0.20 -0.95 -1.25
C GLY A 7 0.46 -0.64 0.22
N ILE A 8 1.70 -0.69 0.67
CA ILE A 8 2.08 -0.18 2.00
C ILE A 8 3.10 0.95 1.83
N VAL A 9 2.76 2.12 2.34
CA VAL A 9 3.58 3.34 2.23
C VAL A 9 3.82 3.96 3.60
N GLY A 10 4.98 4.58 3.78
CA GLY A 10 5.37 5.19 5.06
C GLY A 10 6.80 5.68 5.07
N GLY A 11 7.19 6.33 6.16
CA GLY A 11 8.52 6.93 6.31
C GLY A 11 9.64 5.92 6.53
N SER A 12 10.85 6.32 6.14
CA SER A 12 12.10 5.61 6.43
C SER A 12 12.56 5.78 7.89
N SER A 13 12.25 6.93 8.51
CA SER A 13 12.55 7.24 9.91
C SER A 13 11.25 7.47 10.68
N VAL A 14 10.82 6.45 11.42
CA VAL A 14 9.60 6.43 12.24
C VAL A 14 9.87 5.75 13.58
N SER A 15 8.92 5.84 14.52
CA SER A 15 9.07 5.20 15.83
C SER A 15 9.07 3.67 15.72
N ARG A 16 9.61 3.00 16.74
CA ARG A 16 9.65 1.53 16.80
C ARG A 16 8.26 0.91 16.77
N GLU A 17 7.29 1.56 17.42
CA GLU A 17 5.89 1.12 17.47
C GLU A 17 5.27 1.13 16.07
N VAL A 18 5.59 2.13 15.25
CA VAL A 18 5.15 2.18 13.85
C VAL A 18 5.77 1.04 13.04
N LEU A 19 7.04 0.71 13.25
CA LEU A 19 7.70 -0.42 12.58
C LEU A 19 7.09 -1.76 12.96
N GLU A 20 6.84 -1.99 14.25
CA GLU A 20 6.15 -3.21 14.71
C GLU A 20 4.74 -3.33 14.13
N THR A 21 4.02 -2.20 14.08
CA THR A 21 2.69 -2.13 13.46
C THR A 21 2.76 -2.45 11.97
N ALA A 22 3.71 -1.88 11.23
CA ALA A 22 3.92 -2.14 9.81
C ALA A 22 4.27 -3.62 9.54
N ARG A 23 5.11 -4.22 10.38
CA ARG A 23 5.44 -5.65 10.33
C ARG A 23 4.22 -6.54 10.56
N LEU A 24 3.38 -6.22 11.55
CA LEU A 24 2.13 -6.93 11.80
C LEU A 24 1.16 -6.82 10.64
N VAL A 25 1.00 -5.62 10.06
CA VAL A 25 0.16 -5.41 8.87
C VAL A 25 0.68 -6.22 7.69
N GLY A 26 1.99 -6.20 7.40
CA GLY A 26 2.59 -7.01 6.33
C GLY A 26 2.30 -8.51 6.49
N LYS A 27 2.46 -9.04 7.70
CA LYS A 27 2.08 -10.41 8.05
C LYS A 27 0.60 -10.70 7.77
N MET A 28 -0.29 -9.78 8.13
CA MET A 28 -1.73 -9.96 7.87
C MET A 28 -2.08 -9.89 6.38
N VAL A 29 -1.42 -9.02 5.59
CA VAL A 29 -1.58 -8.97 4.13
C VAL A 29 -1.25 -10.32 3.50
N ALA A 30 -0.09 -10.89 3.84
CA ALA A 30 0.33 -12.20 3.34
C ALA A 30 -0.61 -13.33 3.80
N LYS A 31 -1.07 -13.33 5.05
CA LYS A 31 -2.05 -14.32 5.55
C LYS A 31 -3.39 -14.32 4.82
N ASN A 32 -3.79 -13.19 4.24
CA ASN A 32 -4.98 -13.11 3.39
C ASN A 32 -4.69 -13.46 1.92
N GLN A 33 -3.48 -13.96 1.60
CA GLN A 33 -3.02 -14.30 0.26
C GLN A 33 -3.04 -13.11 -0.71
N TRP A 34 -2.81 -11.91 -0.18
CA TRP A 34 -2.67 -10.69 -0.99
C TRP A 34 -1.19 -10.42 -1.27
N ILE A 35 -0.94 -9.75 -2.40
CA ILE A 35 0.37 -9.28 -2.81
C ILE A 35 0.64 -7.95 -2.10
N LEU A 36 1.84 -7.81 -1.52
CA LEU A 36 2.31 -6.55 -0.95
C LEU A 36 3.17 -5.82 -1.98
N VAL A 37 2.86 -4.55 -2.25
CA VAL A 37 3.71 -3.63 -3.02
C VAL A 37 4.18 -2.48 -2.14
N ASN A 38 5.46 -2.15 -2.16
CA ASN A 38 6.01 -0.96 -1.49
C ASN A 38 7.24 -0.40 -2.23
N GLY A 39 7.91 0.62 -1.68
CA GLY A 39 9.10 1.23 -2.29
C GLY A 39 10.40 0.45 -2.17
N GLY A 40 10.37 -0.73 -1.54
CA GLY A 40 11.40 -1.76 -1.64
C GLY A 40 12.73 -1.51 -0.91
N ARG A 41 12.95 -0.33 -0.31
CA ARG A 41 14.20 -0.06 0.40
C ARG A 41 14.27 -0.77 1.75
N MET A 42 15.48 -1.15 2.17
CA MET A 42 15.83 -1.74 3.46
C MET A 42 15.82 -0.68 4.58
N GLU A 43 14.74 0.10 4.67
CA GLU A 43 14.55 1.13 5.67
C GLU A 43 13.07 1.30 6.07
N GLY A 44 12.85 1.63 7.34
CA GLY A 44 11.58 2.06 7.90
C GLY A 44 10.39 1.15 7.62
N VAL A 45 9.24 1.76 7.30
CA VAL A 45 7.96 1.07 7.09
C VAL A 45 8.03 0.03 5.95
N MET A 46 8.77 0.33 4.89
CA MET A 46 8.87 -0.55 3.72
C MET A 46 9.55 -1.87 4.09
N ASP A 47 10.69 -1.80 4.78
CA ASP A 47 11.42 -3.00 5.20
C ASP A 47 10.64 -3.79 6.26
N ALA A 48 10.07 -3.11 7.26
CA ALA A 48 9.30 -3.77 8.31
C ALA A 48 8.08 -4.50 7.76
N SER A 49 7.32 -3.86 6.85
CA SER A 49 6.15 -4.48 6.22
C SER A 49 6.53 -5.63 5.28
N ALA A 50 7.62 -5.50 4.52
CA ALA A 50 8.16 -6.56 3.69
C ALA A 50 8.56 -7.78 4.53
N ALA A 51 9.31 -7.57 5.63
CA ALA A 51 9.72 -8.64 6.54
C ALA A 51 8.52 -9.37 7.16
N GLY A 52 7.48 -8.62 7.54
CA GLY A 52 6.23 -9.19 8.03
C GLY A 52 5.54 -10.12 7.04
N ALA A 53 5.42 -9.68 5.78
CA ALA A 53 4.81 -10.47 4.72
C ALA A 53 5.66 -11.69 4.33
N ALA A 54 6.98 -11.51 4.21
CA ALA A 54 7.92 -12.57 3.88
C ALA A 54 7.92 -13.69 4.93
N ALA A 55 7.78 -13.36 6.22
CA ALA A 55 7.68 -14.33 7.31
C ALA A 55 6.46 -15.28 7.20
N GLU A 56 5.46 -14.92 6.38
CA GLU A 56 4.29 -15.77 6.09
C GLU A 56 4.32 -16.33 4.66
N GLY A 57 5.46 -16.23 3.96
CA GLY A 57 5.60 -16.68 2.57
C GLY A 57 4.84 -15.83 1.55
N GLY A 58 4.52 -14.58 1.89
CA GLY A 58 3.82 -13.66 1.00
C GLY A 58 4.66 -13.21 -0.20
N LEU A 59 4.00 -12.88 -1.31
CA LEU A 59 4.64 -12.25 -2.47
C LEU A 59 4.83 -10.75 -2.19
N VAL A 60 6.10 -10.33 -2.09
CA VAL A 60 6.48 -8.94 -1.81
C VAL A 60 7.20 -8.33 -3.01
N ILE A 61 6.62 -7.28 -3.57
CA ILE A 61 7.16 -6.54 -4.71
C ILE A 61 7.66 -5.18 -4.24
N GLY A 62 8.96 -4.94 -4.39
CA GLY A 62 9.59 -3.65 -4.09
C GLY A 62 9.85 -2.85 -5.35
N ILE A 63 9.31 -1.63 -5.44
CA ILE A 63 9.53 -0.70 -6.56
C ILE A 63 10.69 0.24 -6.19
N LEU A 64 11.87 -0.08 -6.69
CA LEU A 64 13.11 0.58 -6.31
C LEU A 64 13.35 1.85 -7.14
N PRO A 65 13.80 2.95 -6.51
CA PRO A 65 13.98 4.23 -7.20
C PRO A 65 15.28 4.32 -8.01
N GLY A 66 16.30 3.52 -7.70
CA GLY A 66 17.60 3.54 -8.35
C GLY A 66 17.69 2.64 -9.58
N ALA A 67 18.86 2.63 -10.21
CA ALA A 67 19.19 1.78 -11.37
C ALA A 67 19.72 0.38 -10.98
N GLY A 68 19.64 0.01 -9.70
CA GLY A 68 20.01 -1.32 -9.22
C GLY A 68 19.29 -1.66 -7.91
N SER A 69 19.68 -2.80 -7.32
CA SER A 69 19.13 -3.33 -6.07
C SER A 69 19.90 -2.92 -4.82
N ALA A 70 20.85 -1.99 -4.93
CA ALA A 70 21.58 -1.47 -3.78
C ALA A 70 20.60 -0.83 -2.78
N GLY A 71 20.65 -1.30 -1.52
CA GLY A 71 19.74 -0.86 -0.46
C GLY A 71 18.32 -1.45 -0.56
N ALA A 72 18.10 -2.45 -1.40
CA ALA A 72 16.84 -3.21 -1.42
C ALA A 72 16.69 -4.06 -0.16
N SER A 73 15.48 -4.19 0.35
CA SER A 73 15.16 -5.09 1.46
C SER A 73 15.46 -6.54 1.07
N GLY A 74 16.11 -7.29 1.97
CA GLY A 74 16.29 -8.73 1.81
C GLY A 74 14.98 -9.54 1.87
N SER A 75 13.87 -8.90 2.24
CA SER A 75 12.55 -9.53 2.34
C SER A 75 11.72 -9.43 1.06
N LEU A 76 12.26 -8.84 -0.01
CA LEU A 76 11.56 -8.76 -1.29
C LEU A 76 11.59 -10.10 -2.01
N THR A 77 10.45 -10.51 -2.56
CA THR A 77 10.38 -11.62 -3.52
C THR A 77 10.77 -11.15 -4.92
N VAL A 78 10.35 -9.95 -5.30
CA VAL A 78 10.64 -9.34 -6.60
C VAL A 78 11.07 -7.89 -6.39
N SER A 79 12.21 -7.52 -6.97
CA SER A 79 12.67 -6.13 -7.05
C SER A 79 12.43 -5.58 -8.46
N ILE A 80 11.64 -4.52 -8.56
CA ILE A 80 11.46 -3.76 -9.81
C ILE A 80 12.40 -2.56 -9.75
N VAL A 81 13.49 -2.63 -10.49
CA VAL A 81 14.47 -1.56 -10.63
C VAL A 81 13.98 -0.57 -11.68
N THR A 82 13.75 0.69 -11.29
CA THR A 82 13.10 1.68 -12.18
C THR A 82 14.03 2.75 -12.72
N GLY A 83 15.03 3.18 -11.95
CA GLY A 83 15.82 4.38 -12.27
C GLY A 83 15.01 5.69 -12.23
N MET A 84 13.80 5.68 -11.67
CA MET A 84 12.84 6.79 -11.77
C MET A 84 12.89 7.78 -10.60
N GLY A 85 13.79 7.61 -9.64
CA GLY A 85 13.79 8.43 -8.43
C GLY A 85 12.43 8.39 -7.72
N ASP A 86 11.86 9.54 -7.38
CA ASP A 86 10.53 9.60 -6.75
C ASP A 86 9.36 9.41 -7.71
N ALA A 87 9.57 9.47 -9.04
CA ALA A 87 8.48 9.24 -10.00
C ALA A 87 7.92 7.80 -9.89
N ARG A 88 8.70 6.84 -9.39
CA ARG A 88 8.24 5.46 -9.08
C ARG A 88 7.07 5.39 -8.11
N ASN A 89 6.83 6.44 -7.32
CA ASN A 89 5.71 6.49 -6.38
C ASN A 89 4.37 6.29 -7.08
N CYS A 90 4.24 6.73 -8.34
CA CYS A 90 3.03 6.50 -9.13
C CYS A 90 2.80 5.02 -9.43
N ILE A 91 3.87 4.24 -9.64
CA ILE A 91 3.78 2.80 -9.90
C ILE A 91 3.20 2.09 -8.68
N ILE A 92 3.69 2.42 -7.48
CA ILE A 92 3.15 1.86 -6.23
C ILE A 92 1.67 2.22 -6.08
N ALA A 93 1.35 3.52 -6.24
CA ALA A 93 -0.01 4.00 -6.08
C ALA A 93 -0.99 3.34 -7.06
N LEU A 94 -0.63 3.25 -8.34
CA LEU A 94 -1.51 2.75 -9.40
C LEU A 94 -1.62 1.23 -9.45
N THR A 95 -0.54 0.53 -9.06
CA THR A 95 -0.51 -0.95 -8.96
C THR A 95 -1.34 -1.43 -7.77
N SER A 96 -1.44 -0.62 -6.72
CA SER A 96 -2.22 -0.94 -5.52
C SER A 96 -3.71 -0.81 -5.80
N GLU A 97 -4.49 -1.81 -5.38
CA GLU A 97 -5.95 -1.70 -5.37
C GLU A 97 -6.43 -0.92 -4.14
N VAL A 98 -5.74 -1.08 -3.02
CA VAL A 98 -5.92 -0.30 -1.77
C VAL A 98 -4.54 -0.02 -1.19
N ILE A 99 -4.35 1.15 -0.59
CA ILE A 99 -3.12 1.53 0.10
C ILE A 99 -3.36 1.60 1.60
N ILE A 100 -2.41 1.11 2.39
CA ILE A 100 -2.29 1.37 3.83
C ILE A 100 -1.14 2.36 4.02
N ALA A 101 -1.43 3.52 4.58
CA ALA A 101 -0.47 4.60 4.79
C ALA A 101 -0.10 4.75 6.27
N PHE A 102 1.19 4.72 6.56
CA PHE A 102 1.78 4.94 7.87
C PHE A 102 2.37 6.35 8.00
N PRO A 103 2.76 6.80 9.21
CA PRO A 103 3.49 8.05 9.40
C PRO A 103 4.67 8.19 8.42
N GLY A 104 4.80 9.37 7.82
CA GLY A 104 5.80 9.65 6.80
C GLY A 104 5.84 11.12 6.42
N ARG A 105 6.67 11.47 5.43
CA ARG A 105 6.88 12.85 4.96
C ARG A 105 6.37 13.02 3.51
N GLY A 106 6.91 13.99 2.78
CA GLY A 106 6.51 14.31 1.40
C GLY A 106 6.42 13.12 0.45
N GLY A 107 7.32 12.13 0.57
CA GLY A 107 7.24 10.89 -0.21
C GLY A 107 5.92 10.14 0.01
N THR A 108 5.59 9.84 1.27
CA THR A 108 4.34 9.17 1.65
C THR A 108 3.11 9.99 1.27
N LEU A 109 3.14 11.32 1.50
CA LEU A 109 2.04 12.20 1.09
C LEU A 109 1.84 12.22 -0.43
N SER A 110 2.92 12.15 -1.22
CA SER A 110 2.84 12.08 -2.68
C SER A 110 2.19 10.77 -3.14
N GLU A 111 2.52 9.64 -2.51
CA GLU A 111 1.90 8.34 -2.80
C GLU A 111 0.41 8.33 -2.46
N ILE A 112 0.03 8.90 -1.31
CA ILE A 112 -1.38 9.11 -0.92
C ILE A 112 -2.11 9.97 -1.97
N ALA A 113 -1.52 11.10 -2.37
CA ALA A 113 -2.12 12.00 -3.35
C ALA A 113 -2.29 11.33 -4.72
N MET A 114 -1.27 10.59 -5.19
CA MET A 114 -1.34 9.85 -6.45
C MET A 114 -2.41 8.76 -6.41
N ALA A 115 -2.55 8.06 -5.29
CA ALA A 115 -3.55 7.02 -5.11
C ALA A 115 -4.98 7.59 -5.20
N LEU A 116 -5.26 8.60 -4.39
CA LEU A 116 -6.59 9.22 -4.30
C LEU A 116 -7.01 9.88 -5.61
N LYS A 117 -6.08 10.59 -6.27
CA LYS A 117 -6.33 11.17 -7.61
C LYS A 117 -6.71 10.12 -8.66
N ASN A 118 -6.30 8.87 -8.46
CA ASN A 118 -6.59 7.74 -9.34
C ASN A 118 -7.64 6.78 -8.75
N ASN A 119 -8.48 7.26 -7.84
CA ASN A 119 -9.57 6.50 -7.21
C ASN A 119 -9.11 5.21 -6.54
N ARG A 120 -7.89 5.19 -6.00
CA ARG A 120 -7.40 4.10 -5.15
C ARG A 120 -7.69 4.44 -3.69
N PRO A 121 -8.47 3.62 -2.97
CA PRO A 121 -8.74 3.87 -1.57
C PRO A 121 -7.46 3.84 -0.73
N VAL A 122 -7.42 4.69 0.30
CA VAL A 122 -6.30 4.82 1.24
C VAL A 122 -6.82 4.66 2.66
N VAL A 123 -6.15 3.77 3.41
CA VAL A 123 -6.36 3.53 4.83
C VAL A 123 -5.20 4.16 5.61
N CYS A 124 -5.45 5.28 6.29
CA CYS A 124 -4.47 5.94 7.14
C CYS A 124 -4.35 5.21 8.48
N LEU A 125 -3.17 4.73 8.84
CA LEU A 125 -2.87 4.12 10.13
C LEU A 125 -1.80 4.95 10.85
N GLY A 126 -2.27 5.91 11.65
CA GLY A 126 -1.41 6.81 12.44
C GLY A 126 -0.88 8.04 11.69
N ILE A 127 -1.33 8.29 10.46
CA ILE A 127 -0.99 9.49 9.68
C ILE A 127 -2.24 10.34 9.43
N ASP A 128 -2.12 11.66 9.56
CA ASP A 128 -3.09 12.62 9.03
C ASP A 128 -2.48 13.31 7.79
N PRO A 129 -3.00 13.07 6.57
CA PRO A 129 -2.46 13.71 5.36
C PRO A 129 -2.81 15.21 5.27
N GLY A 130 -3.67 15.71 6.15
CA GLY A 130 -4.00 17.13 6.28
C GLY A 130 -5.26 17.56 5.54
N ILE A 131 -5.65 18.81 5.74
CA ILE A 131 -6.96 19.35 5.36
C ILE A 131 -7.25 19.29 3.85
N SER A 132 -6.23 19.34 3.00
CA SER A 132 -6.37 19.27 1.54
C SER A 132 -6.93 17.94 1.05
N PHE A 133 -6.97 16.91 1.90
CA PHE A 133 -7.50 15.59 1.57
C PHE A 133 -8.91 15.34 2.13
N ASN A 134 -9.53 16.33 2.79
CA ASN A 134 -10.82 16.15 3.45
C ASN A 134 -11.98 15.79 2.50
N GLU A 135 -11.91 16.20 1.23
CA GLU A 135 -12.91 15.80 0.23
C GLU A 135 -12.88 14.28 -0.01
N TYR A 136 -11.69 13.68 -0.03
CA TYR A 136 -11.55 12.22 -0.14
C TYR A 136 -12.07 11.51 1.11
N ARG A 137 -11.89 12.09 2.31
CA ARG A 137 -12.50 11.56 3.54
C ARG A 137 -14.03 11.58 3.44
N LYS A 138 -14.61 12.70 2.99
CA LYS A 138 -16.07 12.84 2.80
C LYS A 138 -16.62 11.84 1.79
N SER A 139 -15.87 11.55 0.72
CA SER A 139 -16.25 10.55 -0.29
C SER A 139 -16.12 9.10 0.18
N GLY A 140 -15.44 8.85 1.30
CA GLY A 140 -15.24 7.52 1.86
C GLY A 140 -14.07 6.72 1.28
N ILE A 141 -13.30 7.26 0.33
CA ILE A 141 -12.11 6.57 -0.22
C ILE A 141 -10.83 6.84 0.57
N LEU A 142 -10.84 7.80 1.50
CA LEU A 142 -9.79 8.01 2.49
C LEU A 142 -10.36 7.78 3.88
N VAL A 143 -9.83 6.80 4.61
CA VAL A 143 -10.38 6.37 5.91
C VAL A 143 -9.28 6.18 6.94
N ASP A 144 -9.58 6.42 8.21
CA ASP A 144 -8.62 6.25 9.31
C ASP A 144 -8.80 4.88 10.00
N ALA A 145 -7.70 4.18 10.24
CA ALA A 145 -7.63 2.94 11.01
C ALA A 145 -6.98 3.19 12.37
N ARG A 146 -7.48 2.48 13.39
CA ARG A 146 -7.03 2.61 14.78
C ARG A 146 -6.10 1.49 15.25
N SER A 147 -5.97 0.44 14.45
CA SER A 147 -5.11 -0.72 14.73
C SER A 147 -4.75 -1.47 13.44
N PRO A 148 -3.75 -2.38 13.47
CA PRO A 148 -3.47 -3.27 12.35
C PRO A 148 -4.70 -4.04 11.87
N GLN A 149 -5.49 -4.59 12.79
CA GLN A 149 -6.68 -5.39 12.47
C GLN A 149 -7.76 -4.53 11.81
N ASP A 150 -8.00 -3.33 12.33
CA ASP A 150 -8.95 -2.38 11.77
C ASP A 150 -8.53 -1.95 10.34
N ALA A 151 -7.23 -1.75 10.10
CA ALA A 151 -6.72 -1.47 8.76
C ALA A 151 -7.02 -2.62 7.78
N ILE A 152 -6.80 -3.87 8.19
CA ILE A 152 -7.07 -5.05 7.35
C ILE A 152 -8.57 -5.22 7.08
N GLU A 153 -9.44 -5.01 8.07
CA GLU A 153 -10.89 -5.08 7.86
C GLU A 153 -11.39 -4.00 6.89
N LYS A 154 -10.83 -2.78 6.95
CA LYS A 154 -11.10 -1.73 5.95
C LYS A 154 -10.65 -2.11 4.55
N VAL A 155 -9.47 -2.73 4.40
CA VAL A 155 -9.01 -3.28 3.11
C VAL A 155 -10.00 -4.33 2.58
N LYS A 156 -10.44 -5.27 3.42
CA LYS A 156 -11.46 -6.28 3.02
C LYS A 156 -12.76 -5.62 2.55
N HIS A 157 -13.19 -4.56 3.24
CA HIS A 157 -14.39 -3.82 2.85
C HIS A 157 -14.24 -3.24 1.44
N PHE A 158 -13.13 -2.55 1.13
CA PHE A 158 -12.89 -2.02 -0.21
C PHE A 158 -12.85 -3.11 -1.30
N PHE A 159 -12.25 -4.26 -1.02
CA PHE A 159 -12.26 -5.39 -1.96
C PHE A 159 -13.66 -5.95 -2.23
N ARG A 160 -14.55 -5.98 -1.22
CA ARG A 160 -15.95 -6.40 -1.40
C ARG A 160 -16.72 -5.41 -2.28
N VAL A 161 -16.62 -4.11 -1.97
CA VAL A 161 -17.32 -3.06 -2.72
C VAL A 161 -16.88 -3.04 -4.19
N THR A 162 -15.57 -3.13 -4.45
CA THR A 162 -15.03 -3.14 -5.82
C THR A 162 -15.53 -4.35 -6.63
N SER A 163 -15.66 -5.52 -5.99
CA SER A 163 -16.16 -6.74 -6.64
C SER A 163 -17.63 -6.60 -7.06
N GLN A 164 -18.45 -5.94 -6.22
CA GLN A 164 -19.87 -5.71 -6.50
C GLN A 164 -20.12 -4.67 -7.60
N GLN A 165 -19.25 -3.65 -7.70
CA GLN A 165 -19.31 -2.67 -8.79
C GLN A 165 -18.90 -3.28 -10.14
N GLN A 166 -17.95 -4.22 -10.16
CA GLN A 166 -17.59 -4.94 -11.39
C GLN A 166 -18.68 -5.91 -11.86
N SER A 167 -19.48 -6.48 -10.96
CA SER A 167 -20.61 -7.35 -11.33
C SER A 167 -21.89 -6.59 -11.74
N SER A 168 -21.92 -5.26 -11.55
CA SER A 168 -23.05 -4.39 -11.88
C SER A 168 -22.77 -3.42 -13.04
N GLY A 169 -21.57 -3.49 -13.64
CA GLY A 169 -21.24 -2.74 -14.85
C GLY A 169 -22.05 -3.21 -16.06
N PRO A 170 -22.40 -2.33 -17.01
CA PRO A 170 -23.21 -2.72 -18.15
C PRO A 170 -22.46 -3.75 -18.99
N SER A 171 -23.14 -4.87 -19.26
CA SER A 171 -22.73 -5.91 -20.22
C SER A 171 -22.73 -5.33 -21.64
N PHE A 172 -21.77 -4.48 -21.97
CA PHE A 172 -21.48 -4.15 -23.35
C PHE A 172 -20.43 -5.12 -23.89
N LEU A 173 -20.74 -5.69 -25.06
CA LEU A 173 -20.05 -6.77 -25.78
C LEU A 173 -20.55 -8.18 -25.44
N ARG A 174 -21.83 -8.42 -25.70
CA ARG A 174 -22.23 -9.59 -26.49
C ARG A 174 -22.82 -9.07 -27.79
N ASP A 175 -22.02 -9.12 -28.84
CA ASP A 175 -22.40 -9.36 -30.24
C ASP A 175 -21.10 -9.70 -31.00
#